data_AF-A0A1V4TXQ2-F1
#
_entry.id   AF-A0A1V4TXQ2-F1
#
_cell.length_a   1.000
_cell.length_b   1.000
_cell.length_c   1.000
_cell.angle_alpha   90.00
_cell.angle_beta   90.00
_cell.angle_gamma   90.00
#
_symmetry.space_group_name_H-M   'P 1'
#
loop_
_entity.id
_entity.type
_entity.pdbx_description
1 polymer ?
#
loop_
_entity_poly.entity_id
_entity_poly.type
_entity_poly.pdbx_seq_one_letter_code
_entity_poly.pdbx_strand_id
1 'polypeptide(L)' 'MIPKTRHPNVRGTRTGYVIRYTCPSCTAESVIVNKSARDHFREARAAVCRHCRTRINVLTPGKDS' A
#
# COMPACT_ATOMS: atom_id res chain seq x y z
N MET A 1 -23.52 -12.48 -8.90
CA MET A 1 -22.70 -11.26 -8.72
C MET A 1 -21.47 -11.63 -7.91
N ILE A 2 -20.28 -11.66 -8.52
CA ILE A 2 -19.03 -11.91 -7.79
C ILE A 2 -18.75 -10.65 -6.95
N PRO A 3 -18.60 -10.74 -5.61
CA PRO A 3 -18.24 -9.56 -4.84
C PRO A 3 -16.88 -9.11 -5.36
N LYS A 4 -16.80 -7.89 -5.91
CA LYS A 4 -15.52 -7.22 -6.13
C LYS A 4 -14.84 -7.21 -4.77
N THR A 5 -13.90 -8.12 -4.54
CA THR A 5 -13.03 -8.10 -3.35
C THR A 5 -12.28 -6.78 -3.41
N ARG A 6 -12.88 -5.75 -2.81
CA ARG A 6 -12.27 -4.44 -2.65
C ARG A 6 -11.14 -4.67 -1.67
N HIS A 7 -9.92 -4.74 -2.20
CA HIS A 7 -8.74 -4.78 -1.36
C HIS A 7 -8.78 -3.57 -0.41
N PRO A 8 -8.54 -3.76 0.89
CA PRO A 8 -8.57 -2.67 1.85
C PRO A 8 -7.57 -1.60 1.42
N ASN A 9 -8.01 -0.35 1.41
CA ASN A 9 -7.14 0.80 1.18
C ASN A 9 -6.41 1.13 2.49
N VAL A 10 -5.10 1.23 2.44
CA VAL A 10 -4.26 1.56 3.61
C VAL A 10 -3.42 2.78 3.26
N ARG A 11 -3.47 3.81 4.10
CA ARG A 11 -2.53 4.93 4.01
C ARG A 11 -1.27 4.57 4.76
N GLY A 12 -0.14 4.62 4.05
CA GLY A 12 1.17 4.48 4.66
C GLY A 12 1.74 5.81 5.14
N THR A 13 2.97 5.78 5.63
CA THR A 13 3.82 6.95 5.84
C THR A 13 4.98 6.87 4.85
N ARG A 14 5.28 7.97 4.16
CA ARG A 14 6.36 8.01 3.17
C ARG A 14 7.59 8.69 3.74
N THR A 15 8.74 8.03 3.62
CA THR A 15 10.06 8.56 3.97
C THR A 15 10.98 8.35 2.79
N GLY A 16 11.26 9.42 2.02
CA GLY A 16 12.00 9.33 0.76
C GLY A 16 11.31 8.43 -0.26
N TYR A 17 11.99 7.36 -0.69
CA TYR A 17 11.48 6.37 -1.64
C TYR A 17 10.75 5.20 -0.99
N VAL A 18 10.61 5.18 0.35
CA VAL A 18 9.99 4.08 1.08
C VAL A 18 8.63 4.50 1.62
N ILE A 19 7.61 3.67 1.40
CA ILE A 19 6.29 3.78 2.04
C ILE A 19 6.18 2.67 3.07
N ARG A 20 6.05 3.03 4.34
CA ARG A 20 5.78 2.12 5.46
C ARG A 20 4.28 2.05 5.69
N TYR A 21 3.72 0.87 5.94
CA TYR A 21 2.30 0.71 6.21
C TYR A 21 2.06 -0.49 7.12
N THR A 22 0.94 -0.47 7.84
CA THR A 22 0.52 -1.57 8.71
C THR A 22 -0.58 -2.37 8.03
N CYS A 23 -0.45 -3.70 8.01
CA CYS A 23 -1.46 -4.56 7.44
C CYS A 23 -2.75 -4.51 8.28
N PRO A 24 -3.93 -4.21 7.71
CA PRO A 24 -5.17 -4.11 8.46
C PRO A 24 -5.71 -5.50 8.88
N SER A 25 -5.17 -6.58 8.31
CA SER A 25 -5.64 -7.95 8.55
C SER A 25 -4.85 -8.67 9.64
N CYS A 26 -3.54 -8.40 9.77
CA CYS A 26 -2.66 -9.10 10.71
C CYS A 26 -1.76 -8.17 11.53
N THR A 27 -2.01 -6.86 11.44
CA THR A 27 -1.29 -5.78 12.14
C THR A 27 0.23 -5.75 11.97
N ALA A 28 0.79 -6.61 11.11
CA ALA A 28 2.21 -6.60 10.79
C ALA A 28 2.60 -5.37 9.97
N GLU A 29 3.74 -4.79 10.30
CA GLU A 29 4.34 -3.72 9.52
C GLU A 29 4.89 -4.25 8.18
N SER A 30 4.85 -3.40 7.16
CA SER A 30 5.32 -3.73 5.83
C SER A 30 5.82 -2.47 5.12
N VAL A 31 6.66 -2.67 4.10
CA VAL A 31 7.28 -1.59 3.36
C VAL A 31 7.16 -1.78 1.85
N ILE A 32 6.98 -0.68 1.14
CA ILE A 32 7.07 -0.59 -0.32
C ILE A 32 8.23 0.31 -0.66
N VAL A 33 9.14 -0.15 -1.52
CA VAL A 33 10.23 0.68 -2.04
C VAL A 33 9.88 1.10 -3.46
N ASN A 34 9.80 2.41 -3.69
CA ASN A 34 9.59 3.02 -4.99
C ASN A 34 10.92 3.00 -5.75
N LYS A 35 11.05 2.11 -6.74
CA LYS A 35 12.30 1.90 -7.49
C LYS A 35 12.48 2.86 -8.66
N SER A 36 11.42 3.54 -9.07
CA SER A 36 11.43 4.51 -10.17
C SER A 36 10.66 5.79 -9.81
N ALA A 37 10.91 6.88 -10.55
CA ALA A 37 10.14 8.11 -10.41
C ALA A 37 8.64 7.88 -10.62
N ARG A 38 8.27 7.05 -11.61
CA ARG A 38 6.87 6.66 -11.86
C ARG A 38 6.23 6.02 -10.63
N ASP A 39 6.99 5.20 -9.90
CA ASP A 39 6.51 4.55 -8.68
C ASP A 39 6.38 5.55 -7.54
N HIS A 40 7.31 6.49 -7.46
CA HIS A 40 7.33 7.53 -6.45
C HIS A 40 6.10 8.47 -6.54
N PHE A 41 5.61 8.74 -7.75
CA PHE A 41 4.46 9.62 -7.99
C PHE A 41 3.12 8.89 -8.16
N ARG A 42 3.11 7.55 -8.12
CA ARG A 42 1.87 6.77 -8.27
C ARG A 42 0.99 6.96 -7.03
N GLU A 43 -0.29 7.25 -7.23
CA GLU A 43 -1.25 7.52 -6.14
C GLU A 43 -1.53 6.30 -5.26
N ALA A 44 -1.55 5.11 -5.84
CA ALA A 44 -1.83 3.87 -5.12
C ALA A 44 -1.04 2.69 -5.70
N ARG A 45 -0.72 1.72 -4.84
CA ARG A 45 -0.04 0.48 -5.20
C ARG A 45 -0.73 -0.72 -4.58
N ALA A 46 -1.07 -1.69 -5.42
CA ALA A 46 -1.43 -3.02 -4.95
C ALA A 46 -0.21 -3.71 -4.34
N ALA A 47 -0.35 -4.18 -3.12
CA ALA A 47 0.66 -4.94 -2.38
C ALA A 47 0.03 -6.20 -1.79
N VAL A 48 0.87 -7.20 -1.54
CA VAL A 48 0.47 -8.42 -0.83
C VAL A 48 1.23 -8.41 0.49
N CYS A 49 0.50 -8.53 1.61
CA CYS A 49 1.13 -8.64 2.92
C CYS A 49 1.99 -9.92 2.95
N ARG A 50 3.24 -9.81 3.39
CA ARG A 50 4.15 -10.95 3.47
C ARG A 50 3.78 -11.94 4.59
N HIS A 51 3.03 -11.48 5.59
CA HIS A 51 2.64 -12.29 6.75
C HIS A 51 1.35 -13.06 6.47
N CYS A 52 0.25 -12.38 6.16
CA CYS A 52 -1.07 -13.01 6.00
C CYS A 52 -1.49 -13.22 4.54
N ARG A 53 -0.67 -12.83 3.56
CA ARG A 53 -0.94 -12.93 2.12
C ARG A 53 -2.18 -12.17 1.62
N THR A 54 -2.78 -11.33 2.46
CA THR A 54 -3.89 -10.46 2.08
C THR A 54 -3.43 -9.43 1.05
N ARG A 55 -4.21 -9.25 -0.01
CA ARG A 55 -4.03 -8.19 -1.01
C ARG A 55 -4.57 -6.87 -0.48
N ILE A 56 -3.76 -5.82 -0.57
CA ILE A 56 -3.99 -4.51 0.03
C ILE A 56 -3.70 -3.46 -1.04
N ASN A 57 -4.42 -2.35 -1.02
CA ASN A 57 -4.09 -1.20 -1.86
C ASN A 57 -3.49 -0.09 -0.99
N VAL A 58 -2.19 0.16 -1.15
CA VAL A 58 -1.47 1.15 -0.35
C VAL A 58 -1.50 2.49 -1.06
N LEU A 59 -2.10 3.49 -0.41
CA LEU A 59 -2.20 4.86 -0.90
C LEU A 59 -0.91 5.62 -0.59
N THR A 60 -0.41 6.36 -1.58
CA THR A 60 0.75 7.23 -1.44
C THR A 60 0.35 8.53 -0.73
N PRO A 61 0.98 8.87 0.41
CA PRO A 61 0.63 10.06 1.18
C PRO A 61 0.85 11.35 0.40
N GLY A 62 -0.06 12.33 0.55
CA GLY A 62 0.09 13.67 -0.01
C GLY A 62 -0.36 13.84 -1.47
N LYS A 63 -1.19 12.91 -1.96
CA LYS A 63 -1.82 12.98 -3.29
C LYS A 63 -3.34 13.15 -3.24
N ASP A 64 -3.90 13.30 -2.05
CA ASP A 64 -5.30 13.69 -1.84
C ASP A 64 -5.39 15.23 -1.94
N SER A 65 -5.41 15.80 -3.15
CA SER A 65 -5.66 17.24 -3.36
C SER A 65 -6.71 17.46 -4.44
#